data_AF-A0A3D0DHK3-F1
#
_entry.id   AF-A0A3D0DHK3-F1
#
_cell.length_a   1.000
_cell.length_b   1.000
_cell.length_c   1.000
_cell.angle_alpha   90.00
_cell.angle_beta   90.00
_cell.angle_gamma   90.00
#
_symmetry.space_group_name_H-M   'P 1'
#
loop_
_entity.id
_entity.type
_entity.pdbx_description
1 polymer ?
#
loop_
_entity_poly.entity_id
_entity_poly.type
_entity_poly.pdbx_seq_one_letter_code
_entity_poly.pdbx_strand_id
1 'polypeptide(L)'
;MDYAIAYFAILKAGCAVVGLNTATTSRIVKGLLNDCAASAVVVQHQYAHYIKEIVDECPSLLLKVMSGSYEEDGDQGNISSADFQEIQLEGSPEPPRLDIAAKDLATIIYTSGTTGNPKGVMLSHRNLEANTDSIVEYLHLTAHDKVMSVLPFYYSYGHSLL
;
A
#
# COMPACT_ATOMS: atom_id res chain seq x y z
N MET A 1 -8.74 -2.62 -9.39
CA MET A 1 -7.61 -3.49 -9.80
C MET A 1 -6.29 -2.90 -9.30
N ASP A 2 -6.16 -1.58 -9.35
CA ASP A 2 -4.94 -0.82 -9.05
C ASP A 2 -4.33 -1.11 -7.69
N TYR A 3 -5.14 -1.39 -6.66
CA TYR A 3 -4.60 -1.75 -5.34
C TYR A 3 -3.66 -2.96 -5.42
N ALA A 4 -4.08 -4.05 -6.09
CA ALA A 4 -3.27 -5.25 -6.20
C ALA A 4 -2.02 -4.99 -7.05
N ILE A 5 -2.15 -4.21 -8.13
CA ILE A 5 -1.02 -3.82 -8.99
C ILE A 5 -0.01 -3.00 -8.18
N ALA A 6 -0.46 -1.95 -7.49
CA ALA A 6 0.38 -1.11 -6.65
C ALA A 6 1.04 -1.92 -5.53
N TYR A 7 0.28 -2.78 -4.86
CA TYR A 7 0.77 -3.66 -3.80
C TYR A 7 1.97 -4.48 -4.27
N PHE A 8 1.84 -5.23 -5.37
CA PHE A 8 2.94 -6.03 -5.90
C PHE A 8 4.05 -5.20 -6.51
N ALA A 9 3.74 -4.05 -7.13
CA ALA A 9 4.75 -3.15 -7.69
C ALA A 9 5.66 -2.58 -6.60
N ILE A 10 5.08 -2.14 -5.47
CA ILE A 10 5.81 -1.60 -4.32
C ILE A 10 6.74 -2.68 -3.74
N LEU A 11 6.23 -3.89 -3.52
CA LEU A 11 7.05 -5.02 -3.05
C LEU A 11 8.20 -5.35 -4.02
N LYS A 12 7.91 -5.40 -5.33
CA LYS A 12 8.92 -5.65 -6.36
C LYS A 12 9.97 -4.53 -6.45
N ALA A 13 9.61 -3.30 -6.11
CA ALA A 13 10.51 -2.16 -6.02
C ALA A 13 11.35 -2.15 -4.73
N GLY A 14 11.23 -3.16 -3.85
CA GLY A 14 11.97 -3.26 -2.60
C GLY A 14 11.44 -2.33 -1.49
N CYS A 15 10.24 -1.80 -1.67
CA CYS A 15 9.59 -0.92 -0.71
C CYS A 15 8.61 -1.70 0.17
N ALA A 16 8.41 -1.22 1.40
CA ALA A 16 7.34 -1.70 2.26
C ALA A 16 6.01 -1.01 1.91
N VAL A 17 4.92 -1.77 1.89
CA VAL A 17 3.57 -1.26 1.60
C VAL A 17 2.74 -1.14 2.86
N VAL A 18 1.93 -0.08 2.97
CA VAL A 18 1.01 0.11 4.09
C VAL A 18 -0.39 0.31 3.53
N GLY A 19 -1.28 -0.63 3.83
CA GLY A 19 -2.69 -0.52 3.47
C GLY A 19 -3.40 0.51 4.35
N LEU A 20 -4.02 1.52 3.76
CA LEU A 20 -4.78 2.54 4.48
C LEU A 20 -6.29 2.30 4.35
N ASN A 21 -7.00 2.48 5.46
CA ASN A 21 -8.46 2.40 5.49
C ASN A 21 -9.08 3.64 4.85
N THR A 22 -9.81 3.48 3.76
CA THR A 22 -10.46 4.58 3.02
C THR A 22 -11.69 5.16 3.72
N ALA A 23 -12.21 4.50 4.76
CA ALA A 23 -13.32 4.97 5.57
C ALA A 23 -12.88 5.75 6.82
N THR A 24 -11.64 6.25 6.84
CA THR A 24 -11.07 6.97 7.99
C THR A 24 -11.06 8.49 7.80
N THR A 25 -10.36 9.22 8.67
CA THR A 25 -10.24 10.68 8.63
C THR A 25 -8.84 11.11 8.21
N SER A 26 -8.68 12.31 7.63
CA SER A 26 -7.37 12.89 7.27
C SER A 26 -6.43 12.91 8.48
N ARG A 27 -6.96 13.17 9.69
CA ARG A 27 -6.22 13.11 10.96
C ARG A 27 -5.59 11.74 11.21
N ILE A 28 -6.34 10.65 10.99
CA ILE A 28 -5.82 9.29 11.18
C ILE A 28 -4.80 8.97 10.09
N VAL A 29 -5.11 9.27 8.82
CA VAL A 29 -4.17 9.08 7.70
C VAL A 29 -2.83 9.78 7.98
N LYS A 30 -2.86 11.04 8.38
CA LYS A 30 -1.66 11.80 8.78
C LYS A 30 -0.87 11.11 9.88
N GLY A 31 -1.55 10.66 10.93
CA GLY A 31 -0.90 9.95 12.04
C GLY A 31 -0.16 8.70 11.56
N LEU A 32 -0.76 7.93 10.64
CA LEU A 32 -0.14 6.74 10.08
C LEU A 32 1.04 7.08 9.15
N LEU A 33 0.88 8.05 8.24
CA LEU A 33 1.95 8.46 7.32
C LEU A 33 3.20 8.95 8.08
N ASN A 34 3.00 9.71 9.16
CA ASN A 34 4.10 10.19 9.99
C ASN A 34 4.72 9.08 10.86
N ASP A 35 3.92 8.15 11.38
CA ASP A 35 4.41 7.03 12.18
C ASP A 35 5.27 6.06 11.35
N CYS A 36 4.84 5.71 10.13
CA CYS A 36 5.64 4.87 9.24
C CYS A 36 6.68 5.63 8.41
N ALA A 37 6.75 6.97 8.55
CA ALA A 37 7.60 7.85 7.74
C ALA A 37 7.46 7.60 6.23
N ALA A 38 6.22 7.48 5.75
CA ALA A 38 5.92 7.16 4.35
C ALA A 38 6.60 8.14 3.38
N SER A 39 7.32 7.61 2.39
CA SER A 39 7.98 8.39 1.34
C SER A 39 7.10 8.63 0.10
N ALA A 40 6.12 7.76 -0.13
CA ALA A 40 5.20 7.85 -1.23
C ALA A 40 3.79 7.43 -0.81
N VAL A 41 2.77 7.97 -1.49
CA VAL A 41 1.38 7.55 -1.35
C VAL A 41 0.75 7.31 -2.72
N VAL A 42 0.04 6.19 -2.85
CA VAL A 42 -0.81 5.90 -4.02
C VAL A 42 -2.25 6.12 -3.60
N VAL A 43 -2.96 7.01 -4.28
CA VAL A 43 -4.31 7.43 -3.88
C VAL A 43 -5.22 7.52 -5.09
N GLN A 44 -6.46 7.03 -4.95
CA GLN A 44 -7.48 7.21 -5.97
C GLN A 44 -8.03 8.64 -5.93
N HIS A 45 -8.42 9.17 -7.09
CA HIS A 45 -8.94 10.54 -7.23
C HIS A 45 -10.03 10.89 -6.19
N GLN A 46 -10.99 9.99 -5.93
CA GLN A 46 -12.05 10.20 -4.94
C GLN A 46 -11.57 10.41 -3.49
N TYR A 47 -10.33 10.01 -3.18
CA TYR A 47 -9.69 10.15 -1.86
C TYR A 47 -8.57 11.20 -1.84
N ALA A 48 -8.35 11.95 -2.93
CA ALA A 48 -7.29 12.93 -3.05
C ALA A 48 -7.32 14.01 -1.94
N HIS A 49 -8.52 14.40 -1.52
CA HIS A 49 -8.74 15.42 -0.49
C HIS A 49 -8.07 15.07 0.85
N TYR A 50 -8.04 13.78 1.24
CA TYR A 50 -7.38 13.34 2.46
C TYR A 50 -5.89 13.67 2.48
N ILE A 51 -5.23 13.59 1.32
CA ILE A 51 -3.79 13.87 1.19
C ILE A 51 -3.57 15.38 1.09
N LYS A 52 -4.37 16.07 0.27
CA LYS A 52 -4.26 17.53 0.06
C LYS A 52 -4.31 18.32 1.37
N GLU A 53 -5.13 17.89 2.32
CA GLU A 53 -5.27 18.55 3.63
C GLU A 53 -4.08 18.38 4.57
N ILE A 54 -3.28 17.32 4.40
CA ILE A 54 -2.26 16.89 5.38
C ILE A 54 -0.85 16.88 4.81
N VAL A 55 -0.70 17.18 3.53
CA VAL A 55 0.54 17.02 2.77
C VAL A 55 1.71 17.79 3.40
N ASP A 56 1.48 19.04 3.79
CA ASP A 56 2.47 19.91 4.43
C ASP A 56 2.87 19.46 5.84
N GLU A 57 2.06 18.60 6.47
CA GLU A 57 2.30 18.03 7.79
C GLU A 57 2.99 16.65 7.74
N CYS A 58 3.34 16.18 6.55
CA CYS A 58 3.98 14.87 6.32
C CYS A 58 5.37 15.06 5.68
N PRO A 59 6.41 15.43 6.45
CA PRO A 59 7.70 15.85 5.89
C PRO A 59 8.47 14.73 5.16
N SER A 60 8.17 13.47 5.45
CA SER A 60 8.78 12.33 4.75
C SER A 60 8.16 12.06 3.39
N LEU A 61 6.97 12.59 3.11
CA LEU A 61 6.23 12.30 1.88
C LEU A 61 6.82 13.12 0.73
N LEU A 62 7.26 12.43 -0.33
CA LEU A 62 7.96 13.02 -1.47
C LEU A 62 7.24 12.75 -2.80
N LEU A 63 6.45 11.69 -2.88
CA LEU A 63 5.76 11.28 -4.09
C LEU A 63 4.27 11.01 -3.81
N LYS A 64 3.41 11.60 -4.64
CA LYS A 64 1.98 11.31 -4.70
C LYS A 64 1.65 10.71 -6.06
N VAL A 65 1.17 9.47 -6.07
CA VAL A 65 0.71 8.79 -7.29
C VAL A 65 -0.81 8.77 -7.32
N MET A 66 -1.40 9.40 -8.32
CA MET A 66 -2.84 9.50 -8.50
C MET A 66 -3.35 8.40 -9.41
N SER A 67 -4.40 7.68 -8.99
CA SER A 67 -5.15 6.77 -9.88
C SER A 67 -6.58 7.29 -10.16
N GLY A 68 -7.00 7.24 -11.42
CA GLY A 68 -8.31 7.70 -11.90
C GLY A 68 -8.20 8.93 -12.78
N SER A 69 -9.33 9.51 -13.19
CA SER A 69 -9.36 10.72 -14.02
C SER A 69 -8.61 11.86 -13.32
N TYR A 70 -7.39 12.10 -13.80
CA TYR A 70 -6.50 13.13 -13.32
C TYR A 70 -7.00 14.50 -13.76
N GLU A 71 -7.32 15.35 -12.79
CA GLU A 71 -7.21 16.79 -13.00
C GLU A 71 -5.84 17.19 -12.47
N GLU A 72 -5.08 17.98 -13.22
CA GLU A 72 -3.76 18.50 -12.82
C GLU A 72 -3.86 19.25 -11.48
N ASP A 73 -3.77 18.51 -10.39
CA ASP A 73 -3.43 19.02 -9.08
C ASP A 73 -1.90 18.96 -9.06
N GLY A 74 -1.29 19.99 -9.66
CA GLY A 74 0.16 20.11 -9.84
C GLY A 74 0.95 19.94 -8.55
N ASP A 75 2.28 19.99 -8.64
CA ASP A 75 3.16 19.80 -7.49
C ASP A 75 2.74 20.67 -6.29
N GLN A 76 2.50 20.02 -5.14
CA GLN A 76 2.07 20.66 -3.90
C GLN A 76 3.24 20.68 -2.93
N GLY A 77 3.80 21.87 -2.71
CA GLY A 77 4.97 22.03 -1.86
C GLY A 77 6.18 21.31 -2.43
N ASN A 78 6.75 20.39 -1.66
CA ASN A 78 7.94 19.60 -2.04
C ASN A 78 7.60 18.21 -2.61
N ILE A 79 6.32 17.94 -2.90
CA ILE A 79 5.87 16.61 -3.33
C ILE A 79 5.67 16.57 -4.84
N SER A 80 6.35 15.63 -5.49
CA SER A 80 6.13 15.33 -6.90
C SER A 80 4.82 14.57 -7.11
N SER A 81 4.07 14.97 -8.11
CA SER A 81 2.85 14.28 -8.54
C SER A 81 3.14 13.36 -9.72
N ALA A 82 2.54 12.18 -9.77
CA ALA A 82 2.62 11.27 -10.91
C ALA A 82 1.28 10.58 -11.18
N ASP A 83 1.01 10.25 -12.44
CA ASP A 83 -0.17 9.52 -12.83
C ASP A 83 0.09 7.99 -12.85
N PHE A 84 -0.83 7.23 -12.25
CA PHE A 84 -0.69 5.78 -12.13
C PHE A 84 -0.72 5.08 -13.50
N GLN A 85 -1.55 5.56 -14.43
CA GLN A 85 -1.69 4.97 -15.75
C GLN A 85 -0.47 5.29 -16.61
N GLU A 86 0.08 6.50 -16.53
CA GLU A 86 1.33 6.88 -17.20
C GLU A 86 2.51 6.03 -16.71
N ILE A 87 2.70 5.91 -15.39
CA ILE A 87 3.74 5.03 -14.80
C ILE A 87 3.59 3.59 -15.32
N GLN A 88 2.36 3.10 -15.41
CA GLN A 88 2.09 1.75 -15.90
C GLN A 88 2.43 1.58 -17.39
N LEU A 89 2.20 2.60 -18.22
CA LEU A 89 2.51 2.59 -19.65
C LEU A 89 4.01 2.71 -19.93
N GLU A 90 4.72 3.52 -19.13
CA GLU A 90 6.17 3.71 -19.25
C GLU A 90 6.99 2.62 -18.54
N GLY A 91 6.35 1.87 -17.65
CA GLY A 91 6.97 0.82 -16.85
C GLY A 91 7.53 -0.33 -17.70
N SER A 92 8.65 -0.89 -17.23
CA SER A 92 9.22 -2.11 -17.80
C SER A 92 8.39 -3.34 -17.42
N PRO A 93 8.13 -4.28 -18.35
CA PRO A 93 7.52 -5.57 -18.02
C PRO A 93 8.46 -6.47 -17.19
N GLU A 94 9.78 -6.25 -17.31
CA GLU A 94 10.78 -6.93 -16.48
C GLU A 94 10.85 -6.26 -15.10
N PRO A 95 10.67 -7.01 -14.00
CA PRO A 95 10.79 -6.45 -12.66
C PRO A 95 12.24 -5.99 -12.39
N PRO A 96 12.44 -4.97 -11.54
CA PRO A 96 13.78 -4.54 -11.19
C PRO A 96 14.52 -5.67 -10.46
N ARG A 97 15.80 -5.83 -10.78
CA ARG A 97 16.67 -6.83 -10.14
C ARG A 97 17.24 -6.25 -8.85
N LEU A 98 16.47 -6.37 -7.77
CA LEU A 98 16.84 -5.92 -6.44
C LEU A 98 17.17 -7.12 -5.55
N ASP A 99 18.14 -6.95 -4.65
CA ASP A 99 18.45 -7.93 -3.61
C ASP A 99 17.51 -7.70 -2.42
N ILE A 100 16.37 -8.39 -2.41
CA ILE A 100 15.36 -8.31 -1.35
C ILE A 100 15.46 -9.59 -0.52
N ALA A 101 15.83 -9.48 0.76
CA ALA A 101 15.93 -10.62 1.64
C ALA A 101 14.55 -11.00 2.19
N ALA A 102 14.33 -12.30 2.43
CA ALA A 102 13.06 -12.79 2.99
C ALA A 102 12.69 -12.17 4.35
N LYS A 103 13.68 -11.67 5.12
CA LYS A 103 13.48 -11.02 6.41
C LYS A 103 13.22 -9.51 6.32
N ASP A 104 13.34 -8.93 5.13
CA ASP A 104 13.11 -7.50 4.94
C ASP A 104 11.62 -7.18 5.11
N LEU A 105 11.35 -5.94 5.54
CA LEU A 105 10.01 -5.46 5.81
C LEU A 105 9.21 -5.41 4.50
N ALA A 106 8.10 -6.15 4.45
CA ALA A 106 7.19 -6.16 3.31
C ALA A 106 5.99 -5.25 3.55
N THR A 107 5.39 -5.30 4.73
CA THR A 107 4.18 -4.52 5.03
C THR A 107 4.05 -4.15 6.50
N ILE A 108 3.33 -3.07 6.77
CA ILE A 108 2.89 -2.69 8.11
C ILE A 108 1.36 -2.74 8.15
N ILE A 109 0.81 -3.50 9.10
CA ILE A 109 -0.63 -3.53 9.37
C ILE A 109 -0.90 -2.79 10.67
N TYR A 110 -1.66 -1.69 10.59
CA TYR A 110 -2.06 -0.92 11.76
C TYR A 110 -3.27 -1.54 12.46
N THR A 111 -3.19 -1.67 13.78
CA THR A 111 -4.26 -2.20 14.64
C THR A 111 -4.73 -1.12 15.61
N SER A 112 -6.00 -1.16 16.04
CA SER A 112 -6.63 -0.05 16.80
C SER A 112 -5.97 0.29 18.14
N GLY A 113 -5.14 -0.59 18.70
CA GLY A 113 -4.38 -0.35 19.92
C GLY A 113 -5.25 -0.15 21.17
N THR A 114 -4.95 -0.84 22.26
CA THR A 114 -5.72 -0.69 23.52
C THR A 114 -5.62 0.70 24.16
N THR A 115 -4.60 1.48 23.78
CA THR A 115 -4.33 2.83 24.29
C THR A 115 -4.88 3.95 23.39
N GLY A 116 -5.67 3.62 22.37
CA GLY A 116 -6.30 4.59 21.45
C GLY A 116 -5.42 5.07 20.29
N ASN A 117 -4.11 4.82 20.33
CA ASN A 117 -3.22 5.07 19.20
C ASN A 117 -2.96 3.77 18.43
N PRO A 118 -3.10 3.78 17.09
CA PRO A 118 -2.81 2.60 16.29
C PRO A 118 -1.36 2.14 16.45
N LYS A 119 -1.15 0.82 16.46
CA LYS A 119 0.19 0.21 16.49
C LYS A 119 0.45 -0.51 15.18
N GLY A 120 1.59 -0.22 14.56
CA GLY A 120 2.06 -0.87 13.34
C GLY A 120 2.65 -2.25 13.64
N VAL A 121 2.05 -3.30 13.06
CA VAL A 121 2.61 -4.65 13.07
C VAL A 121 3.46 -4.81 11.83
N MET A 122 4.77 -4.93 12.03
CA MET A 122 5.75 -5.13 10.96
C MET A 122 5.77 -6.59 10.51
N LEU A 123 5.56 -6.83 9.22
CA LEU A 123 5.58 -8.16 8.62
C LEU A 123 6.63 -8.21 7.51
N SER A 124 7.50 -9.21 7.60
CA SER A 124 8.52 -9.48 6.57
C SER A 124 7.95 -10.24 5.38
N HIS A 125 8.70 -10.29 4.27
CA HIS A 125 8.34 -11.13 3.12
C HIS A 125 8.10 -12.59 3.52
N ARG A 126 8.95 -13.14 4.40
CA ARG A 126 8.83 -14.50 4.95
C ARG A 126 7.54 -14.70 5.75
N ASN A 127 7.05 -13.67 6.44
CA ASN A 127 5.77 -13.76 7.15
C ASN A 127 4.61 -13.90 6.17
N LEU A 128 4.66 -13.17 5.05
CA LEU A 128 3.63 -13.25 4.02
C LEU A 128 3.67 -14.61 3.31
N GLU A 129 4.85 -15.06 2.90
CA GLU A 129 5.06 -16.38 2.29
C GLU A 129 4.53 -17.51 3.18
N ALA A 130 4.93 -17.54 4.46
CA ALA A 130 4.47 -18.57 5.39
C ALA A 130 2.95 -18.57 5.61
N ASN A 131 2.31 -17.39 5.60
CA ASN A 131 0.86 -17.27 5.70
C ASN A 131 0.17 -17.77 4.43
N THR A 132 0.68 -17.40 3.25
CA THR A 132 0.18 -17.86 1.96
C THR A 132 0.29 -19.38 1.83
N ASP A 133 1.44 -19.96 2.18
CA ASP A 133 1.64 -21.41 2.17
C ASP A 133 0.64 -22.13 3.08
N SER A 134 0.45 -21.61 4.30
CA SER A 134 -0.51 -22.18 5.25
C SER A 134 -1.95 -22.14 4.72
N ILE A 135 -2.34 -21.08 4.01
CA ILE A 135 -3.68 -20.94 3.43
C ILE A 135 -3.86 -21.90 2.25
N VAL A 136 -2.88 -21.94 1.34
CA VAL A 136 -2.90 -22.83 0.17
C VAL A 136 -2.97 -24.28 0.61
N GLU A 137 -2.19 -24.67 1.62
CA GLU A 137 -2.21 -26.02 2.19
C GLU A 137 -3.56 -26.33 2.84
N TYR A 138 -4.05 -25.46 3.72
CA TYR A 138 -5.27 -25.69 4.50
C TYR A 138 -6.53 -25.74 3.62
N LEU A 139 -6.62 -24.89 2.60
CA LEU A 139 -7.77 -24.82 1.70
C LEU A 139 -7.62 -25.73 0.46
N HIS A 140 -6.46 -26.37 0.29
CA HIS A 140 -6.10 -27.17 -0.88
C HIS A 140 -6.26 -26.40 -2.20
N LEU A 141 -5.86 -25.12 -2.21
CA LEU A 141 -5.99 -24.27 -3.38
C LEU A 141 -5.06 -24.73 -4.51
N THR A 142 -5.58 -24.63 -5.73
CA THR A 142 -4.89 -24.94 -6.98
C THR A 142 -4.97 -23.76 -7.93
N ALA A 143 -4.17 -23.80 -9.00
CA ALA A 143 -4.21 -22.80 -10.06
C ALA A 143 -5.56 -22.76 -10.84
N HIS A 144 -6.46 -23.72 -10.61
CA HIS A 144 -7.79 -23.75 -11.23
C HIS A 144 -8.88 -23.10 -10.37
N ASP A 145 -8.57 -22.80 -9.11
CA ASP A 145 -9.52 -22.19 -8.20
C ASP A 145 -9.68 -20.69 -8.48
N LYS A 146 -10.89 -20.19 -8.19
CA LYS A 146 -11.21 -18.77 -8.24
C LYS A 146 -11.66 -18.34 -6.86
N VAL A 147 -10.87 -17.47 -6.24
CA VAL A 147 -11.17 -16.95 -4.91
C VAL A 147 -11.81 -15.57 -5.04
N MET A 148 -12.95 -15.38 -4.36
CA MET A 148 -13.60 -14.09 -4.27
C MET A 148 -13.15 -13.40 -2.97
N SER A 149 -12.47 -12.26 -3.09
CA SER A 149 -12.20 -11.39 -1.94
C SER A 149 -13.33 -10.37 -1.80
N VAL A 150 -14.05 -10.45 -0.67
CA VAL A 150 -15.07 -9.47 -0.26
C VAL A 150 -14.58 -8.58 0.88
N LEU A 151 -13.42 -8.91 1.45
CA LEU A 151 -12.84 -8.19 2.57
C LEU A 151 -11.89 -7.11 2.04
N PRO A 152 -11.87 -5.91 2.66
CA PRO A 152 -10.96 -4.86 2.23
C PRO A 152 -9.49 -5.28 2.39
N PHE A 153 -8.68 -5.01 1.37
CA PHE A 153 -7.28 -5.43 1.31
C PHE A 153 -6.36 -4.74 2.34
N TYR A 154 -6.79 -3.61 2.93
CA TYR A 154 -6.06 -2.96 4.02
C TYR A 154 -6.25 -3.64 5.38
N TYR A 155 -7.10 -4.66 5.48
CA TYR A 155 -7.17 -5.55 6.65
C TYR A 155 -6.39 -6.84 6.40
N SER A 156 -5.79 -7.39 7.46
CA SER A 156 -4.99 -8.62 7.38
C SER A 156 -5.72 -9.79 6.69
N TYR A 157 -7.00 -9.99 6.93
CA TYR A 157 -7.76 -11.07 6.28
C TYR A 157 -7.99 -10.83 4.78
N GLY A 158 -8.27 -9.60 4.36
CA GLY A 158 -8.39 -9.29 2.93
C GLY A 158 -7.03 -9.41 2.25
N HIS A 159 -5.97 -8.97 2.93
CA HIS A 159 -4.60 -9.05 2.48
C HIS A 159 -4.11 -10.50 2.28
N SER A 160 -4.55 -11.45 3.11
CA SER A 160 -4.24 -12.87 2.96
C SER A 160 -4.73 -13.50 1.64
N LEU A 161 -5.56 -12.80 0.87
CA LEU A 161 -6.09 -13.27 -0.41
C LEU A 161 -5.45 -12.57 -1.62
N LEU A 162 -4.43 -11.74 -1.39
CA LEU A 162 -3.58 -11.15 -2.43
C LEU A 162 -2.39 -12.07 -2.69
#